data_AF-A0A1B6FS88-F1
#
_entry.id   AF-A0A1B6FS88-F1
#
_cell.length_a   1.000
_cell.length_b   1.000
_cell.length_c   1.000
_cell.angle_alpha   90.00
_cell.angle_beta   90.00
_cell.angle_gamma   90.00
#
_symmetry.space_group_name_H-M   'P 1'
#
loop_
_entity.id
_entity.type
_entity.pdbx_description
1 polymer ?
#
loop_
_entity_poly.entity_id
_entity_poly.type
_entity_poly.pdbx_seq_one_letter_code
_entity_poly.pdbx_strand_id
1 'polypeptide(L)'
;DHTAQKCTLTMDKVNNSTTQQLNTRIFSVNAMNELKKNLQAQDWTQVIEEEDVESAYSTFSRFLQSALNNACPPKTIKQKKNLNKNMWDDECRSLKSSYLEALNREIT
;
A
#
# COMPACT_ATOMS: atom_id res chain seq x y z
N ASP A 1 -0.29 -11.84 -53.52
CA ASP A 1 -0.31 -12.69 -52.32
C ASP A 1 -0.04 -11.89 -51.05
N HIS A 2 -1.04 -11.83 -50.17
CA HIS A 2 -0.90 -11.25 -48.84
C HIS A 2 -1.00 -12.38 -47.81
N THR A 3 0.13 -12.99 -47.50
CA THR A 3 0.21 -14.04 -46.49
C THR A 3 0.23 -13.38 -45.10
N ALA A 4 -0.93 -12.96 -44.61
CA ALA A 4 -1.06 -12.53 -43.23
C ALA A 4 -1.06 -13.78 -42.33
N GLN A 5 -0.01 -13.91 -41.52
CA GLN A 5 0.13 -15.03 -40.59
C GLN A 5 -0.65 -14.73 -39.31
N LYS A 6 -1.69 -15.51 -39.02
CA LYS A 6 -2.50 -15.36 -37.82
C LYS A 6 -1.79 -16.04 -36.65
N CYS A 7 -1.10 -15.25 -35.82
CA CYS A 7 -0.51 -15.75 -34.58
C CYS A 7 -1.55 -15.70 -33.46
N THR A 8 -1.87 -16.85 -32.87
CA THR A 8 -2.76 -16.92 -31.70
C THR A 8 -1.92 -17.29 -30.49
N LEU A 9 -1.66 -16.32 -29.61
CA LEU A 9 -1.03 -16.58 -28.33
C LEU A 9 -2.09 -17.04 -27.33
N THR A 10 -2.07 -18.31 -26.97
CA THR A 10 -2.73 -18.82 -25.76
C THR A 10 -1.79 -18.59 -24.59
N MET A 11 -1.96 -17.46 -23.91
CA MET A 11 -1.32 -17.26 -22.62
C MET A 11 -2.15 -18.00 -21.58
N ASP A 12 -1.56 -19.02 -20.95
CA ASP A 12 -2.12 -19.58 -19.74
C ASP A 12 -2.27 -18.45 -18.72
N LYS A 13 -3.49 -18.28 -18.24
CA LYS A 13 -3.79 -17.32 -17.18
C LYS A 13 -3.08 -17.83 -15.94
N VAL A 14 -1.84 -17.39 -15.74
CA VAL A 14 -1.13 -17.63 -14.51
C VAL A 14 -1.98 -16.99 -13.41
N ASN A 15 -2.70 -17.83 -12.66
CA ASN A 15 -3.43 -17.41 -11.48
C ASN A 15 -2.38 -17.07 -10.41
N ASN A 16 -1.69 -15.95 -10.60
CA ASN A 16 -0.92 -15.28 -9.57
C ASN A 16 -1.92 -14.62 -8.62
N SER A 17 -2.67 -15.43 -7.88
CA SER A 17 -3.29 -15.01 -6.64
C SER A 17 -2.27 -15.08 -5.51
N THR A 18 -1.03 -14.63 -5.76
CA THR A 18 -0.13 -14.25 -4.68
C THR A 18 -0.69 -12.96 -4.12
N THR A 19 -1.60 -13.10 -3.14
CA THR A 19 -2.11 -11.97 -2.38
C THR A 19 -0.88 -11.34 -1.74
N GLN A 20 -0.43 -10.18 -2.23
CA GLN A 20 0.72 -9.50 -1.66
C GLN A 20 0.38 -9.21 -0.20
N GLN A 21 1.10 -9.87 0.70
CA GLN A 21 0.98 -9.68 2.13
C GLN A 21 1.93 -8.56 2.51
N LEU A 22 1.39 -7.43 2.95
CA LEU A 22 2.21 -6.33 3.45
C LEU A 22 2.36 -6.53 4.96
N ASN A 23 3.61 -6.61 5.44
CA ASN A 23 3.88 -6.53 6.87
C ASN A 23 4.01 -5.05 7.24
N THR A 24 3.01 -4.49 7.91
CA THR A 24 2.97 -3.06 8.25
C THR A 24 2.44 -2.83 9.65
N ARG A 25 2.77 -1.67 10.23
CA ARG A 25 2.21 -1.22 11.50
C ARG A 25 1.00 -0.32 11.24
N ILE A 26 -0.05 -0.52 12.02
CA ILE A 26 -1.24 0.33 11.97
C ILE A 26 -1.18 1.32 13.13
N PHE A 27 -1.06 2.60 12.83
CA PHE A 27 -1.06 3.68 13.81
C PHE A 27 -2.49 4.21 13.99
N SER A 28 -3.29 3.52 14.80
CA SER A 28 -4.60 4.02 15.20
C SER A 28 -4.48 5.08 16.31
N VAL A 29 -5.53 5.88 16.53
CA VAL A 29 -5.54 6.87 17.62
C VAL A 29 -5.30 6.20 18.99
N ASN A 30 -5.91 5.04 19.23
CA ASN A 30 -5.72 4.30 20.47
C ASN A 30 -4.27 3.79 20.60
N ALA A 31 -3.72 3.21 19.52
CA ALA A 31 -2.33 2.74 19.50
C ALA A 31 -1.33 3.89 19.72
N MET A 32 -1.61 5.07 19.16
CA MET A 32 -0.77 6.26 19.37
C MET A 32 -0.86 6.79 20.81
N ASN A 33 -2.05 6.74 21.41
CA ASN A 33 -2.23 7.11 22.82
C ASN A 33 -1.50 6.15 23.76
N GLU A 34 -1.55 4.83 23.48
CA GLU A 34 -0.77 3.84 24.22
C GLU A 34 0.74 4.04 24.03
N LEU A 35 1.19 4.28 22.79
CA LEU A 35 2.59 4.59 22.51
C LEU A 35 3.07 5.80 23.31
N LYS A 36 2.27 6.88 23.33
CA LYS A 36 2.58 8.09 24.11
C LYS A 36 2.70 7.77 25.60
N LYS A 37 1.75 7.03 26.17
CA LYS A 37 1.79 6.62 27.58
C LYS A 37 3.04 5.79 27.90
N ASN A 38 3.37 4.84 27.05
CA ASN A 38 4.54 3.97 27.22
C ASN A 38 5.84 4.78 27.18
N LEU A 39 5.97 5.71 26.23
CA LEU A 39 7.16 6.57 26.13
C LEU A 39 7.27 7.57 27.29
N GLN A 40 6.15 8.07 27.81
CA GLN A 40 6.14 8.96 28.97
C GLN A 40 6.52 8.24 30.27
N ALA A 41 6.19 6.95 30.39
CA ALA A 41 6.53 6.15 31.56
C ALA A 41 7.96 5.58 31.52
N GLN A 42 8.63 5.66 30.37
CA GLN A 42 9.99 5.15 30.20
C GLN A 42 10.99 6.02 30.99
N ASP A 43 11.96 5.36 31.63
CA ASP A 43 13.10 6.03 32.23
C ASP A 43 14.10 6.43 31.14
N TRP A 44 14.26 7.74 30.94
CA TRP A 44 15.17 8.32 29.94
C TRP A 44 16.54 8.67 30.50
N THR A 45 16.77 8.46 31.81
CA THR A 45 18.04 8.76 32.47
C THR A 45 19.20 8.01 31.79
N GLN A 46 18.95 6.76 31.40
CA GLN A 46 19.90 5.90 30.67
C GLN A 46 20.26 6.40 29.26
N VAL A 47 19.52 7.35 28.70
CA VAL A 47 19.83 7.98 27.41
C VAL A 47 20.47 9.36 27.62
N ILE A 48 20.04 10.09 28.64
CA ILE A 48 20.48 11.46 28.92
C ILE A 48 21.86 11.49 29.58
N GLU A 49 22.15 10.53 30.46
CA GLU A 49 23.42 10.45 31.20
C GLU A 49 24.52 9.70 30.44
N GLU A 50 24.21 9.13 29.28
CA GLU A 50 25.16 8.37 28.48
C GLU A 50 26.19 9.30 27.82
N GLU A 51 27.47 8.98 27.97
CA GLU A 51 28.57 9.81 27.48
C GLU A 51 28.80 9.60 25.97
N ASP A 52 28.62 8.37 25.50
CA ASP A 52 28.79 8.01 24.10
C ASP A 52 27.49 8.17 23.31
N VAL A 53 27.58 8.93 22.22
CA VAL A 53 26.42 9.26 21.36
C VAL A 53 25.84 8.02 20.70
N GLU A 54 26.68 7.08 20.27
CA GLU A 54 26.23 5.84 19.61
C GLU A 54 25.47 4.96 20.61
N SER A 55 26.02 4.82 21.82
CA SER A 55 25.41 4.08 22.92
C SER A 55 24.06 4.71 23.32
N ALA A 56 24.00 6.03 23.48
CA ALA A 56 22.78 6.76 23.79
C ALA A 56 21.69 6.54 22.72
N TYR A 57 22.07 6.65 21.45
CA TYR A 57 21.17 6.42 20.33
C TYR A 57 20.69 4.96 20.26
N SER A 58 21.57 4.00 20.49
CA SER A 58 21.22 2.58 20.49
C SER A 58 20.17 2.25 21.57
N THR A 59 20.34 2.81 22.77
CA THR A 59 19.42 2.66 23.90
C THR A 59 18.08 3.32 23.60
N PHE A 60 18.10 4.57 23.12
CA PHE A 60 16.89 5.27 22.68
C PHE A 60 16.13 4.47 21.61
N SER A 61 16.83 4.02 20.58
CA SER A 61 16.26 3.26 19.46
C SER A 61 15.62 1.96 19.96
N ARG A 62 16.27 1.27 20.91
CA ARG A 62 15.74 0.06 21.53
C ARG A 62 14.45 0.35 22.31
N PHE A 63 14.39 1.42 23.10
CA PHE A 63 13.18 1.81 23.82
C PHE A 63 12.05 2.17 22.88
N LEU A 64 12.33 2.96 21.85
CA LEU A 64 11.35 3.35 20.84
C LEU A 64 10.82 2.12 20.10
N GLN A 65 11.69 1.19 19.68
CA GLN A 65 11.27 -0.05 19.02
C GLN A 65 10.42 -0.93 19.93
N SER A 66 10.80 -1.05 21.21
CA SER A 66 10.02 -1.80 22.21
C SER A 66 8.63 -1.21 22.39
N ALA A 67 8.54 0.11 22.58
CA ALA A 67 7.28 0.82 22.71
C ALA A 67 6.40 0.68 21.46
N LEU A 68 7.01 0.77 20.26
CA LEU A 68 6.34 0.54 18.99
C LEU A 68 5.85 -0.91 18.85
N ASN A 69 6.64 -1.91 19.24
CA ASN A 69 6.25 -3.31 19.19
C ASN A 69 5.08 -3.62 20.12
N ASN A 70 5.03 -2.95 21.27
CA ASN A 70 3.96 -3.10 22.24
C ASN A 70 2.66 -2.43 21.79
N ALA A 71 2.71 -1.14 21.44
CA ALA A 71 1.51 -0.35 21.11
C ALA A 71 1.04 -0.52 19.64
N CYS A 72 1.98 -0.68 18.72
CA CYS A 72 1.73 -0.75 17.27
C CYS A 72 2.38 -2.02 16.68
N PRO A 73 1.95 -3.23 17.09
CA PRO A 73 2.55 -4.47 16.62
C PRO A 73 2.43 -4.60 15.09
N PRO A 74 3.45 -5.14 14.42
CA PRO A 74 3.39 -5.40 12.99
C PRO A 74 2.26 -6.39 12.69
N LYS A 75 1.44 -6.06 11.69
CA LYS A 75 0.33 -6.89 11.23
C LYS A 75 0.51 -7.21 9.77
N THR A 76 0.32 -8.48 9.44
CA THR A 76 0.24 -8.93 8.05
C THR A 76 -1.13 -8.58 7.51
N ILE A 77 -1.18 -7.58 6.63
CA ILE A 77 -2.42 -7.14 6.00
C ILE A 77 -2.45 -7.70 4.59
N LYS A 78 -3.57 -8.35 4.25
CA LYS A 78 -3.86 -8.73 2.86
C LYS A 78 -4.09 -7.45 2.08
N GLN A 79 -3.26 -7.16 1.09
CA GLN A 79 -3.61 -6.09 0.15
C GLN A 79 -4.91 -6.48 -0.55
N LYS A 80 -5.94 -5.64 -0.38
CA LYS A 80 -7.12 -5.74 -1.23
C LYS A 80 -6.65 -5.43 -2.64
N LYS A 81 -6.83 -6.37 -3.56
CA LYS A 81 -6.76 -6.04 -4.98
C LYS A 81 -7.77 -4.91 -5.18
N ASN A 82 -7.29 -3.73 -5.60
CA ASN A 82 -8.19 -2.73 -6.13
C ASN A 82 -8.87 -3.39 -7.32
N LEU A 83 -10.09 -3.86 -7.11
CA LEU A 83 -11.02 -4.09 -8.19
C LEU A 83 -11.29 -2.69 -8.73
N ASN A 84 -10.38 -2.18 -9.57
CA ASN A 84 -10.78 -1.33 -10.66
C ASN A 84 -11.66 -2.22 -11.52
N LYS A 85 -12.89 -2.41 -11.03
CA LYS A 85 -14.03 -2.87 -11.80
C LYS A 85 -13.99 -1.91 -12.97
N ASN A 86 -13.76 -2.41 -14.18
CA ASN A 86 -13.94 -1.60 -15.38
C ASN A 86 -15.34 -1.01 -15.26
N MET A 87 -15.42 0.22 -14.77
CA MET A 87 -16.65 1.00 -14.52
C MET A 87 -17.09 1.66 -15.83
N TRP A 88 -16.68 1.06 -16.95
CA TRP A 88 -17.12 1.38 -18.28
C TRP A 88 -17.91 0.16 -18.68
N ASP A 89 -19.20 0.20 -18.36
CA ASP A 89 -20.16 -0.73 -18.94
C ASP A 89 -20.21 -0.55 -20.46
N ASP A 90 -20.80 -1.52 -21.15
CA ASP A 90 -20.92 -1.48 -22.61
C ASP A 90 -21.74 -0.25 -23.07
N GLU A 91 -22.65 0.24 -22.22
CA GLU A 91 -23.45 1.42 -22.45
C GLU A 91 -22.60 2.71 -22.50
N CYS A 92 -21.72 2.93 -21.51
CA CYS A 92 -20.81 4.07 -21.49
C CYS A 92 -19.84 4.04 -22.68
N ARG A 93 -19.43 2.84 -23.11
CA ARG A 93 -18.60 2.67 -24.32
C ARG A 93 -19.37 3.06 -25.59
N SER A 94 -20.62 2.62 -25.69
CA SER A 94 -21.51 2.95 -26.81
C SER A 94 -21.79 4.45 -26.86
N LEU A 95 -22.12 5.06 -25.72
CA LEU A 95 -22.37 6.50 -25.59
C LEU A 95 -21.14 7.32 -25.98
N LYS A 96 -19.95 6.95 -25.49
CA LYS A 96 -18.68 7.60 -25.90
C LYS A 96 -18.44 7.49 -27.40
N SER A 97 -18.69 6.32 -27.98
CA SER A 97 -18.52 6.10 -29.42
C SER A 97 -19.46 7.00 -30.23
N SER A 98 -20.74 7.04 -29.85
CA SER A 98 -21.76 7.87 -30.52
C SER A 98 -21.43 9.37 -30.43
N TYR A 99 -21.00 9.84 -29.25
CA TYR A 99 -20.60 11.23 -29.06
C TYR A 99 -19.40 11.62 -29.95
N LEU A 100 -18.35 10.79 -29.99
CA LEU A 100 -17.16 11.07 -30.80
C LEU A 100 -17.46 11.04 -32.30
N GLU A 101 -18.36 10.16 -32.73
CA GLU A 101 -18.81 10.12 -34.12
C GLU A 101 -19.57 11.39 -34.52
N ALA A 102 -20.48 11.87 -33.68
CA ALA A 102 -21.20 13.12 -33.90
C ALA A 102 -20.23 14.32 -33.96
N LEU A 103 -19.27 14.38 -33.02
CA LEU A 103 -18.28 15.45 -32.98
C LEU A 103 -17.39 15.49 -34.23
N ASN A 104 -16.94 14.34 -34.72
CA ASN A 104 -16.15 14.28 -35.95
C ASN A 104 -16.95 14.73 -37.19
N ARG A 105 -18.26 14.51 -37.22
CA ARG A 105 -19.13 14.99 -38.31
C ARG A 105 -19.31 16.50 -38.29
N GLU A 106 -19.22 17.16 -37.14
CA GLU A 106 -19.31 18.62 -37.04
C GLU A 106 -17.97 19.33 -37.32
N ILE A 107 -16.85 18.64 -37.10
CA ILE A 107 -15.50 19.18 -37.30
C ILE A 107 -14.97 18.99 -38.74
N THR A 108 -15.68 18.19 -39.58
CA THR A 108 -15.35 17.97 -41.00
C THR A 108 -16.31 18.72 -41.91
#